data_AF-R1DFC2-F1
#
_entry.id   AF-R1DFC2-F1
#
_cell.length_a   1.000
_cell.length_b   1.000
_cell.length_c   1.000
_cell.angle_alpha   90.00
_cell.angle_beta   90.00
_cell.angle_gamma   90.00
#
_symmetry.space_group_name_H-M   'P 1'
#
loop_
_entity.id
_entity.type
_entity.pdbx_description
1 polymer ?
#
loop_
_entity_poly.entity_id
_entity_poly.type
_entity_poly.pdbx_seq_one_letter_code
_entity_poly.pdbx_strand_id
1 'polypeptide(L)'
;MAAPDAHRDKRAKAGPVLYPMDEPLLRKCDALMKNLAKKSQAVHFLRPVDWKKMGLVDYPKLIKHPMDIGTVSERLGKNHYARLEDFANETRLIWKNAFIFNAPDSLYFKAAKSLSDAFEKAMEKMEAEAEAVSALQVDTMERCNILLADIQANPLAEWFLDPVDHVALGLTDYTQVITQPMDLSTIGRKLQRAQYLSPEDFAHDTRLVFQNAITYNSAQSMFGVVAGILASSFDRRYTLITQAAAIDPGRPMPDRPGWPTFAQKKKLYDLCTKLSLADLNQMVQMVQKGCQAAVQQCGHKEVEVDVDELDMDTFNKVLGFVGGKTSSKVKADQ
;
A
#
# COMPACT_ATOMS: atom_id res chain seq x y z
N MET A 1 1.55 22.67 -45.91
CA MET A 1 0.89 23.18 -44.70
C MET A 1 -0.24 22.22 -44.35
N ALA A 2 0.02 21.31 -43.40
CA ALA A 2 -0.98 20.39 -42.87
C ALA A 2 -1.09 20.65 -41.37
N ALA A 3 -2.30 20.87 -40.89
CA ALA A 3 -2.60 21.09 -39.47
C ALA A 3 -2.30 19.81 -38.66
N PRO A 4 -1.74 19.90 -37.45
CA PRO A 4 -1.65 18.74 -36.59
C PRO A 4 -3.00 18.46 -35.92
N ASP A 5 -3.33 17.20 -36.00
CA ASP A 5 -4.51 16.51 -35.50
C ASP A 5 -4.67 16.70 -33.99
N ALA A 6 -5.88 17.07 -33.58
CA ALA A 6 -6.24 17.23 -32.17
C ALA A 6 -6.41 15.85 -31.54
N HIS A 7 -5.33 15.31 -30.98
CA HIS A 7 -5.41 14.16 -30.10
C HIS A 7 -6.24 14.56 -28.87
N ARG A 8 -7.54 14.24 -28.92
CA ARG A 8 -8.43 14.30 -27.76
C ARG A 8 -7.89 13.34 -26.71
N ASP A 9 -7.19 13.92 -25.74
CA ASP A 9 -6.83 13.27 -24.49
C ASP A 9 -8.13 12.86 -23.78
N LYS A 10 -8.40 11.55 -23.78
CA LYS A 10 -9.49 10.97 -23.01
C LYS A 10 -9.06 11.04 -21.56
N ARG A 11 -9.34 12.17 -20.89
CA ARG A 11 -9.33 12.26 -19.43
C ARG A 11 -10.00 11.01 -18.88
N ALA A 12 -9.21 10.15 -18.23
CA ALA A 12 -9.74 9.16 -17.30
C ALA A 12 -10.72 9.91 -16.40
N LYS A 13 -11.96 9.42 -16.28
CA LYS A 13 -12.91 9.99 -15.33
C LYS A 13 -12.23 9.98 -13.97
N ALA A 14 -11.94 11.16 -13.42
CA ALA A 14 -11.34 11.29 -12.11
C ALA A 14 -12.21 10.48 -11.13
N GLY A 15 -11.61 9.46 -10.50
CA GLY A 15 -12.30 8.65 -9.51
C GLY A 15 -12.78 9.51 -8.33
N PRO A 16 -13.54 8.93 -7.40
CA PRO A 16 -13.98 9.65 -6.20
C PRO A 16 -12.77 10.23 -5.46
N VAL A 17 -12.81 11.54 -5.23
CA VAL A 17 -11.75 12.27 -4.53
C VAL A 17 -12.00 12.19 -3.03
N LEU A 18 -11.18 11.43 -2.31
CA LEU A 18 -11.22 11.45 -0.85
C LEU A 18 -10.71 12.77 -0.29
N TYR A 19 -11.47 13.30 0.67
CA TYR A 19 -11.17 14.48 1.48
C TYR A 19 -10.73 15.69 0.65
N PRO A 20 -11.61 16.24 -0.21
CA PRO A 20 -11.33 17.47 -0.93
C PRO A 20 -11.03 18.60 0.06
N MET A 21 -10.11 19.50 -0.32
CA MET A 21 -9.70 20.62 0.51
C MET A 21 -10.79 21.71 0.52
N ASP A 22 -11.76 21.57 1.41
CA ASP A 22 -12.77 22.58 1.66
C ASP A 22 -12.30 23.65 2.66
N GLU A 23 -13.08 24.73 2.82
CA GLU A 23 -12.70 25.85 3.69
C GLU A 23 -12.51 25.43 5.17
N PRO A 24 -13.39 24.61 5.78
CA PRO A 24 -13.14 24.06 7.12
C PRO A 24 -11.83 23.28 7.24
N LEU A 25 -11.52 22.40 6.29
CA LEU A 25 -10.31 21.58 6.31
C LEU A 25 -9.06 22.41 6.10
N LEU A 26 -9.12 23.42 5.22
CA LEU A 26 -8.05 24.38 5.01
C LEU A 26 -7.71 25.12 6.32
N ARG A 27 -8.72 25.59 7.06
CA ARG A 27 -8.51 26.24 8.38
C ARG A 27 -7.86 25.28 9.40
N LYS A 28 -8.24 24.00 9.38
CA LYS A 28 -7.63 22.98 10.25
C LYS A 28 -6.17 22.72 9.88
N CYS A 29 -5.86 22.63 8.58
CA CYS A 29 -4.49 22.46 8.09
C CYS A 29 -3.62 23.68 8.45
N ASP A 30 -4.15 24.90 8.32
CA ASP A 30 -3.43 26.13 8.68
C ASP A 30 -3.15 26.18 10.19
N ALA A 31 -4.15 25.84 11.02
CA ALA A 31 -3.98 25.72 12.45
C ALA A 31 -2.93 24.65 12.82
N LEU A 32 -2.91 23.51 12.12
CA LEU A 32 -1.90 22.47 12.31
C LEU A 32 -0.49 22.99 12.00
N MET A 33 -0.28 23.63 10.84
CA MET A 33 1.04 24.19 10.49
C MET A 33 1.51 25.24 11.49
N LYS A 34 0.61 26.13 11.94
CA LYS A 34 0.91 27.13 12.99
C LYS A 34 1.28 26.47 14.32
N ASN A 35 0.63 25.37 14.68
CA ASN A 35 0.92 24.64 15.92
C ASN A 35 2.25 23.88 15.84
N LEU A 36 2.57 23.29 14.68
CA LEU A 36 3.87 22.67 14.44
C LEU A 36 4.99 23.72 14.51
N ALA A 37 4.82 24.87 13.85
CA ALA A 37 5.80 25.95 13.84
C ALA A 37 6.14 26.51 15.24
N LYS A 38 5.21 26.42 16.20
CA LYS A 38 5.41 26.89 17.59
C LYS A 38 6.21 25.91 18.45
N LYS A 39 6.38 24.66 18.04
CA LYS A 39 7.16 23.67 18.79
C LYS A 39 8.64 24.03 18.74
N SER A 40 9.37 23.84 19.84
CA SER A 40 10.81 24.15 19.90
C SER A 40 11.62 23.36 18.86
N GLN A 41 11.21 22.13 18.57
CA GLN A 41 11.80 21.28 17.54
C GLN A 41 11.70 21.86 16.12
N ALA A 42 10.71 22.73 15.86
CA ALA A 42 10.43 23.25 14.51
C ALA A 42 11.45 24.27 14.02
N VAL A 43 12.29 24.83 14.90
CA VAL A 43 13.26 25.88 14.58
C VAL A 43 14.15 25.54 13.37
N HIS A 44 14.43 24.26 13.14
CA HIS A 44 15.25 23.77 12.03
C HIS A 44 14.50 23.59 10.70
N PHE A 45 13.17 23.72 10.71
CA PHE A 45 12.28 23.40 9.59
C PHE A 45 11.35 24.55 9.20
N LEU A 46 11.55 25.75 9.78
CA LEU A 46 10.70 26.92 9.51
C LEU A 46 10.94 27.55 8.13
N ARG A 47 12.10 27.32 7.52
CA ARG A 47 12.54 27.92 6.26
C ARG A 47 13.37 26.92 5.46
N PRO A 48 13.51 27.13 4.13
CA PRO A 48 14.36 26.29 3.30
C PRO A 48 15.79 26.22 3.85
N VAL A 49 16.41 25.04 3.76
CA VAL A 49 17.82 24.85 4.11
C VAL A 49 18.71 25.63 3.15
N ASP A 50 19.43 26.63 3.65
CA ASP A 50 20.46 27.35 2.90
C ASP A 50 21.76 26.52 2.86
N TRP A 51 21.70 25.40 2.14
CA TRP A 51 22.77 24.42 2.06
C TRP A 51 24.07 25.02 1.51
N LYS A 52 24.00 26.07 0.68
CA LYS A 52 25.19 26.80 0.18
C LYS A 52 25.89 27.53 1.31
N LYS A 53 25.14 28.36 2.06
CA LYS A 53 25.69 29.11 3.20
C LYS A 53 26.21 28.19 4.30
N MET A 54 25.59 27.03 4.47
CA MET A 54 25.98 26.02 5.46
C MET A 54 27.10 25.08 4.97
N GLY A 55 27.56 25.21 3.72
CA GLY A 55 28.61 24.35 3.17
C GLY A 55 28.20 22.88 2.96
N LEU A 56 26.90 22.60 2.89
CA LEU A 56 26.35 21.25 2.74
C LEU A 56 26.34 20.83 1.26
N VAL A 57 27.53 20.55 0.72
CA VAL A 57 27.74 20.26 -0.72
C VAL A 57 26.98 19.04 -1.23
N ASP A 58 26.68 18.07 -0.37
CA ASP A 58 25.95 16.84 -0.73
C ASP A 58 24.43 16.98 -0.58
N TYR A 59 23.94 18.03 0.07
CA TYR A 59 22.50 18.25 0.25
C TYR A 59 21.71 18.21 -1.08
N PRO A 60 22.06 18.96 -2.14
CA PRO A 60 21.32 18.88 -3.41
C PRO A 60 21.50 17.55 -4.15
N LYS A 61 22.52 16.74 -3.80
CA LYS A 61 22.72 15.41 -4.39
C LYS A 61 21.76 14.40 -3.77
N LEU A 62 21.47 14.53 -2.48
CA LEU A 62 20.62 13.62 -1.71
C LEU A 62 19.16 14.07 -1.70
N ILE A 63 18.91 15.38 -1.53
CA ILE A 63 17.58 15.95 -1.34
C ILE A 63 17.06 16.54 -2.66
N LYS A 64 16.15 15.80 -3.30
CA LYS A 64 15.58 16.15 -4.62
C LYS A 64 14.44 17.16 -4.55
N HIS A 65 13.66 17.12 -3.47
CA HIS A 65 12.52 18.01 -3.26
C HIS A 65 12.62 18.69 -1.89
N PRO A 66 13.47 19.74 -1.75
CA PRO A 66 13.57 20.49 -0.51
C PRO A 66 12.20 21.02 -0.08
N MET A 67 11.89 20.94 1.21
CA MET A 67 10.62 21.39 1.77
C MET A 67 10.79 21.86 3.20
N ASP A 68 9.94 22.81 3.60
CA ASP A 68 9.93 23.43 4.93
C ASP A 68 8.51 23.90 5.29
N ILE A 69 8.29 24.17 6.58
CA ILE A 69 6.99 24.59 7.12
C ILE A 69 6.51 25.91 6.50
N GLY A 70 7.42 26.86 6.25
CA GLY A 70 7.08 28.16 5.66
C GLY A 70 6.53 28.00 4.24
N THR A 71 7.21 27.22 3.42
CA THR A 71 6.80 26.93 2.04
C THR A 71 5.43 26.24 1.97
N VAL A 72 5.20 25.21 2.80
CA VAL A 72 3.89 24.53 2.88
C VAL A 72 2.79 25.51 3.33
N SER A 73 3.08 26.34 4.33
CA SER A 73 2.11 27.33 4.85
C SER A 73 1.73 28.38 3.79
N GLU A 74 2.72 28.86 3.02
CA GLU A 74 2.47 29.80 1.92
C GLU A 74 1.59 29.17 0.84
N ARG A 75 1.86 27.92 0.46
CA ARG A 75 1.08 27.18 -0.54
C ARG A 75 -0.34 26.91 -0.07
N LEU A 76 -0.51 26.56 1.20
CA LEU A 76 -1.83 26.39 1.81
C LEU A 76 -2.65 27.69 1.73
N GLY A 77 -2.05 28.83 2.08
CA GLY A 77 -2.70 30.14 1.99
C GLY A 77 -3.05 30.60 0.56
N LYS A 78 -2.43 29.98 -0.46
CA LYS A 78 -2.73 30.19 -1.88
C LYS A 78 -3.70 29.15 -2.46
N ASN A 79 -4.34 28.34 -1.62
CA ASN A 79 -5.24 27.25 -2.04
C ASN A 79 -4.59 26.27 -3.02
N HIS A 80 -3.30 25.96 -2.82
CA HIS A 80 -2.55 25.11 -3.75
C HIS A 80 -2.96 23.63 -3.72
N TYR A 81 -3.52 23.16 -2.60
CA TYR A 81 -3.84 21.75 -2.38
C TYR A 81 -5.28 21.45 -2.73
N ALA A 82 -5.51 20.46 -3.60
CA ALA A 82 -6.85 20.04 -3.99
C ALA A 82 -7.44 19.04 -2.98
N ARG A 83 -6.59 18.22 -2.36
CA ARG A 83 -6.95 17.20 -1.37
C ARG A 83 -6.16 17.37 -0.07
N LEU A 84 -6.71 16.84 1.00
CA LEU A 84 -6.00 16.69 2.28
C LEU A 84 -4.68 15.94 2.11
N GLU A 85 -4.68 14.87 1.31
CA GLU A 85 -3.49 14.05 1.06
C GLU A 85 -2.38 14.81 0.32
N ASP A 86 -2.73 15.76 -0.57
CA ASP A 86 -1.73 16.58 -1.27
C ASP A 86 -0.95 17.46 -0.29
N PHE A 87 -1.68 18.12 0.63
CA PHE A 87 -1.09 18.88 1.73
C PHE A 87 -0.24 17.99 2.65
N ALA A 88 -0.75 16.79 2.97
CA ALA A 88 -0.06 15.87 3.85
C ALA A 88 1.26 15.38 3.25
N ASN A 89 1.27 15.03 1.96
CA ASN A 89 2.45 14.56 1.27
C ASN A 89 3.53 15.64 1.19
N GLU A 90 3.19 16.90 0.88
CA GLU A 90 4.20 17.97 0.94
C GLU A 90 4.73 18.21 2.36
N THR A 91 3.88 18.11 3.38
CA THR A 91 4.34 18.21 4.78
C THR A 91 5.29 17.06 5.15
N ARG A 92 4.99 15.83 4.71
CA ARG A 92 5.84 14.65 4.95
C ARG A 92 7.20 14.74 4.27
N LEU A 93 7.35 15.50 3.17
CA LEU A 93 8.66 15.77 2.56
C LEU A 93 9.63 16.43 3.54
N ILE A 94 9.13 17.28 4.45
CA ILE A 94 9.97 17.95 5.45
C ILE A 94 10.70 16.90 6.30
N TRP A 95 9.96 15.91 6.81
CA TRP A 95 10.49 14.86 7.67
C TRP A 95 11.30 13.85 6.87
N LYS A 96 10.83 13.44 5.70
CA LYS A 96 11.56 12.55 4.79
C LYS A 96 12.96 13.09 4.48
N ASN A 97 13.04 14.36 4.09
CA ASN A 97 14.33 14.99 3.77
C ASN A 97 15.26 15.01 4.99
N ALA A 98 14.71 15.24 6.18
CA ALA A 98 15.48 15.16 7.42
C ALA A 98 15.98 13.75 7.70
N PHE A 99 15.15 12.71 7.47
CA PHE A 99 15.54 11.31 7.67
C PHE A 99 16.58 10.82 6.66
N ILE A 100 16.55 11.32 5.42
CA ILE A 100 17.56 10.99 4.40
C ILE A 100 18.90 11.65 4.73
N PHE A 101 18.89 12.93 5.09
CA PHE A 101 20.12 13.71 5.21
C PHE A 101 20.83 13.52 6.55
N ASN A 102 20.09 13.26 7.63
CA ASN A 102 20.64 13.27 8.99
C ASN A 102 20.66 11.87 9.60
N ALA A 103 21.68 11.59 10.41
CA ALA A 103 21.80 10.33 11.14
C ALA A 103 20.66 10.16 12.17
N PRO A 104 20.16 8.93 12.44
CA PRO A 104 19.03 8.68 13.35
C PRO A 104 19.19 9.25 14.77
N ASP A 105 20.41 9.33 15.27
CA ASP A 105 20.76 9.82 16.60
C ASP A 105 20.92 11.35 16.67
N SER A 106 21.01 12.03 15.52
CA SER A 106 21.16 13.48 15.43
C SER A 106 19.96 14.24 16.01
N LEU A 107 20.23 15.48 16.43
CA LEU A 107 19.19 16.41 16.87
C LEU A 107 18.12 16.64 15.78
N TYR A 108 18.54 16.81 14.53
CA TYR A 108 17.65 17.10 13.40
C TYR A 108 16.71 15.93 13.11
N PHE A 109 17.22 14.70 13.10
CA PHE A 109 16.40 13.51 12.89
C PHE A 109 15.36 13.36 14.01
N LYS A 110 15.80 13.46 15.28
CA LYS A 110 14.89 13.36 16.44
C LYS A 110 13.83 14.47 16.45
N ALA A 111 14.21 15.69 16.08
CA ALA A 111 13.28 16.81 15.94
C ALA A 111 12.24 16.55 14.83
N ALA A 112 12.68 16.08 13.66
CA ALA A 112 11.79 15.71 12.56
C ALA A 112 10.84 14.57 12.95
N LYS A 113 11.33 13.53 13.64
CA LYS A 113 10.48 12.43 14.13
C LYS A 113 9.42 12.92 15.11
N SER A 114 9.79 13.79 16.05
CA SER A 114 8.84 14.37 17.01
C SER A 114 7.75 15.21 16.33
N LEU A 115 8.11 15.99 15.30
CA LEU A 115 7.16 16.78 14.52
C LEU A 115 6.28 15.90 13.63
N SER A 116 6.85 14.88 13.00
CA SER A 116 6.13 13.86 12.23
C SER A 116 5.08 13.17 13.08
N ASP A 117 5.40 12.76 14.31
CA ASP A 117 4.45 12.10 15.21
C ASP A 117 3.30 13.02 15.61
N ALA A 118 3.60 14.29 15.89
CA ALA A 118 2.57 15.29 16.17
C ALA A 118 1.68 15.58 14.93
N PHE A 119 2.28 15.58 13.75
CA PHE A 119 1.60 15.76 12.48
C PHE A 119 0.66 14.57 12.17
N GLU A 120 1.16 13.33 12.20
CA GLU A 120 0.34 12.14 11.90
C GLU A 120 -0.81 11.97 12.89
N LYS A 121 -0.61 12.32 14.18
CA LYS A 121 -1.69 12.34 15.18
C LYS A 121 -2.77 13.39 14.89
N ALA A 122 -2.39 14.52 14.29
CA ALA A 122 -3.38 15.53 13.87
C ALA A 122 -4.12 15.09 12.61
N MET A 123 -3.40 14.48 11.65
CA MET A 123 -3.98 13.88 10.45
C MET A 123 -5.00 12.80 10.80
N GLU A 124 -4.69 11.98 11.81
CA GLU A 124 -5.62 10.99 12.37
C GLU A 124 -6.99 11.56 12.68
N LYS A 125 -7.01 12.64 13.43
CA LYS A 125 -8.25 13.30 13.82
C LYS A 125 -8.97 13.88 12.60
N MET A 126 -8.25 14.50 11.67
CA MET A 126 -8.85 15.13 10.49
C MET A 126 -9.46 14.10 9.53
N GLU A 127 -8.77 13.00 9.30
CA GLU A 127 -9.26 11.90 8.44
C GLU A 127 -10.48 11.22 9.05
N ALA A 128 -10.48 10.95 10.36
CA ALA A 128 -11.64 10.36 11.04
C ALA A 128 -12.87 11.28 10.99
N GLU A 129 -12.69 12.59 11.19
CA GLU A 129 -13.76 13.57 11.06
C GLU A 129 -14.27 13.68 9.62
N ALA A 130 -13.38 13.66 8.63
CA ALA A 130 -13.76 13.73 7.23
C ALA A 130 -14.49 12.46 6.76
N GLU A 131 -14.07 11.28 7.24
CA GLU A 131 -14.73 10.01 6.97
C GLU A 131 -16.15 9.96 7.56
N ALA A 132 -16.35 10.50 8.76
CA ALA A 132 -17.67 10.56 9.39
C ALA A 132 -18.68 11.43 8.62
N VAL A 133 -18.21 12.42 7.87
CA VAL A 133 -19.04 13.35 7.08
C VAL A 133 -19.22 12.85 5.64
N SER A 134 -18.22 12.17 5.10
CA SER A 134 -18.13 11.77 3.70
C SER A 134 -17.75 10.29 3.58
N ALA A 135 -18.45 9.41 4.29
CA ALA A 135 -18.32 7.98 4.07
C ALA A 135 -18.69 7.70 2.61
N LEU A 136 -17.68 7.46 1.78
CA LEU A 136 -17.90 7.20 0.36
C LEU A 136 -18.83 5.98 0.25
N GLN A 137 -19.91 6.12 -0.52
CA GLN A 137 -20.73 4.98 -0.95
C GLN A 137 -19.99 4.20 -2.06
N VAL A 138 -18.77 3.76 -1.77
CA VAL A 138 -17.95 2.91 -2.61
C VAL A 138 -17.61 1.64 -1.85
N ASP A 139 -17.47 0.53 -2.57
CA ASP A 139 -17.25 -0.77 -1.93
C ASP A 139 -15.92 -0.81 -1.16
N THR A 140 -15.84 -1.70 -0.16
CA THR A 140 -14.71 -1.80 0.76
C THR A 140 -13.38 -2.02 0.04
N MET A 141 -13.37 -2.78 -1.06
CA MET A 141 -12.16 -3.07 -1.81
C MET A 141 -11.73 -1.89 -2.67
N GLU A 142 -12.68 -1.12 -3.21
CA GLU A 142 -12.34 0.16 -3.85
C GLU A 142 -11.77 1.17 -2.85
N ARG A 143 -12.23 1.17 -1.60
CA ARG A 143 -11.60 1.97 -0.53
C ARG A 143 -10.17 1.47 -0.23
N CYS A 144 -9.92 0.17 -0.30
CA CYS A 144 -8.57 -0.39 -0.19
C CYS A 144 -7.68 0.03 -1.37
N ASN A 145 -8.21 0.07 -2.60
CA ASN A 145 -7.50 0.62 -3.77
C ASN A 145 -7.09 2.08 -3.54
N ILE A 146 -8.00 2.92 -3.06
CA ILE A 146 -7.72 4.33 -2.80
C ILE A 146 -6.68 4.47 -1.67
N LEU A 147 -6.79 3.67 -0.61
CA LEU A 147 -5.80 3.66 0.48
C LEU A 147 -4.41 3.25 -0.03
N LEU A 148 -4.31 2.22 -0.87
CA LEU A 148 -3.03 1.85 -1.48
C LEU A 148 -2.47 2.98 -2.33
N ALA A 149 -3.30 3.62 -3.16
CA ALA A 149 -2.86 4.73 -4.01
C ALA A 149 -2.33 5.90 -3.19
N ASP A 150 -3.00 6.26 -2.08
CA ASP A 150 -2.54 7.31 -1.19
C ASP A 150 -1.22 6.92 -0.48
N ILE A 151 -1.04 5.65 -0.10
CA ILE A 151 0.23 5.14 0.46
C ILE A 151 1.34 5.18 -0.58
N GLN A 152 1.09 4.78 -1.82
CA GLN A 152 2.08 4.84 -2.91
C GLN A 152 2.49 6.28 -3.23
N ALA A 153 1.56 7.23 -3.10
CA ALA A 153 1.84 8.66 -3.28
C ALA A 153 2.56 9.29 -2.08
N ASN A 154 2.53 8.65 -0.90
CA ASN A 154 3.21 9.13 0.28
C ASN A 154 4.72 9.18 0.04
N PRO A 155 5.39 10.33 0.21
CA PRO A 155 6.82 10.41 -0.05
C PRO A 155 7.67 9.43 0.77
N LEU A 156 7.21 9.06 1.97
CA LEU A 156 7.90 8.07 2.80
C LEU A 156 7.89 6.66 2.20
N ALA A 157 6.99 6.38 1.25
CA ALA A 157 6.83 5.05 0.65
C ALA A 157 7.86 4.70 -0.43
N GLU A 158 8.72 5.65 -0.83
CA GLU A 158 9.65 5.48 -1.97
C GLU A 158 10.44 4.16 -1.96
N TRP A 159 10.93 3.73 -0.79
CA TRP A 159 11.73 2.51 -0.64
C TRP A 159 10.92 1.20 -0.59
N PHE A 160 9.60 1.30 -0.65
CA PHE A 160 8.66 0.18 -0.51
C PHE A 160 7.81 -0.02 -1.76
N LEU A 161 8.03 0.80 -2.79
CA LEU A 161 7.23 0.78 -4.01
C LEU A 161 7.46 -0.49 -4.80
N ASP A 162 8.71 -0.87 -5.04
CA ASP A 162 9.09 -1.99 -5.89
C ASP A 162 9.79 -3.10 -5.09
N PRO A 163 9.85 -4.34 -5.63
CA PRO A 163 10.60 -5.42 -5.00
C PRO A 163 12.05 -5.02 -4.73
N VAL A 164 12.58 -5.39 -3.56
CA VAL A 164 13.98 -5.11 -3.21
C VAL A 164 14.92 -5.87 -4.16
N ASP A 165 15.66 -5.14 -4.97
CA ASP A 165 16.75 -5.69 -5.79
C ASP A 165 17.98 -5.95 -4.91
N HIS A 166 17.89 -7.02 -4.12
CA HIS A 166 18.91 -7.40 -3.17
C HIS A 166 20.25 -7.75 -3.85
N VAL A 167 20.25 -8.10 -5.14
CA VAL A 167 21.48 -8.37 -5.91
C VAL A 167 22.18 -7.05 -6.26
N ALA A 168 21.47 -6.09 -6.84
CA ALA A 168 22.05 -4.79 -7.18
C ALA A 168 22.52 -4.02 -5.93
N LEU A 169 21.86 -4.22 -4.79
CA LEU A 169 22.23 -3.63 -3.50
C LEU A 169 23.31 -4.43 -2.75
N GLY A 170 23.73 -5.59 -3.25
CA GLY A 170 24.75 -6.44 -2.60
C GLY A 170 24.30 -7.08 -1.27
N LEU A 171 22.99 -7.19 -1.05
CA LEU A 171 22.37 -7.75 0.16
C LEU A 171 22.31 -9.30 0.05
N THR A 172 23.44 -9.96 0.30
CA THR A 172 23.62 -11.41 0.08
C THR A 172 22.81 -12.30 1.02
N ASP A 173 22.35 -11.77 2.15
CA ASP A 173 21.58 -12.47 3.17
C ASP A 173 20.07 -12.17 3.11
N TYR A 174 19.63 -11.25 2.23
CA TYR A 174 18.25 -10.77 2.21
C TYR A 174 17.23 -11.90 2.08
N THR A 175 17.43 -12.83 1.14
CA THR A 175 16.52 -13.97 0.91
C THR A 175 16.60 -15.04 2.00
N GLN A 176 17.60 -14.97 2.88
CA GLN A 176 17.71 -15.86 4.05
C GLN A 176 16.95 -15.30 5.24
N VAL A 177 16.91 -13.96 5.37
CA VAL A 177 16.22 -13.24 6.45
C VAL A 177 14.75 -13.02 6.11
N ILE A 178 14.45 -12.61 4.88
CA ILE A 178 13.11 -12.30 4.39
C ILE A 178 12.62 -13.46 3.52
N THR A 179 11.73 -14.26 4.09
CA THR A 179 11.18 -15.47 3.46
C THR A 179 9.98 -15.21 2.56
N GLN A 180 9.25 -14.13 2.80
CA GLN A 180 8.08 -13.71 2.02
C GLN A 180 8.24 -12.24 1.61
N PRO A 181 8.96 -11.94 0.52
CA PRO A 181 9.12 -10.56 0.06
C PRO A 181 7.78 -10.00 -0.44
N MET A 182 7.54 -8.72 -0.16
CA MET A 182 6.36 -7.99 -0.62
C MET A 182 6.69 -6.51 -0.83
N ASP A 183 5.98 -5.87 -1.74
CA ASP A 183 6.12 -4.45 -2.10
C ASP A 183 4.79 -3.86 -2.57
N LEU A 184 4.66 -2.54 -2.53
CA LEU A 184 3.40 -1.85 -2.84
C LEU A 184 2.99 -1.98 -4.32
N SER A 185 3.94 -2.14 -5.26
CA SER A 185 3.63 -2.35 -6.69
C SER A 185 3.04 -3.74 -6.91
N THR A 186 3.56 -4.76 -6.21
CA THR A 186 3.02 -6.12 -6.23
C THR A 186 1.61 -6.13 -5.69
N ILE A 187 1.35 -5.53 -4.52
CA ILE A 187 0.01 -5.40 -3.96
C ILE A 187 -0.93 -4.68 -4.94
N GLY A 188 -0.46 -3.62 -5.60
CA GLY A 188 -1.23 -2.91 -6.64
C GLY A 188 -1.61 -3.81 -7.81
N ARG A 189 -0.70 -4.68 -8.28
CA ARG A 189 -1.00 -5.69 -9.31
C ARG A 189 -2.00 -6.74 -8.80
N LYS A 190 -1.86 -7.21 -7.56
CA LYS A 190 -2.79 -8.18 -6.93
C LYS A 190 -4.21 -7.61 -6.85
N LEU A 191 -4.36 -6.36 -6.42
CA LEU A 191 -5.65 -5.65 -6.40
C LEU A 191 -6.26 -5.51 -7.80
N GLN A 192 -5.49 -5.06 -8.79
CA GLN A 192 -5.97 -4.88 -10.19
C GLN A 192 -6.43 -6.20 -10.82
N ARG A 193 -5.82 -7.32 -10.42
CA ARG A 193 -6.20 -8.67 -10.88
C ARG A 193 -7.30 -9.31 -10.03
N ALA A 194 -7.75 -8.65 -8.97
CA ALA A 194 -8.73 -9.15 -8.00
C ALA A 194 -8.29 -10.46 -7.32
N GLN A 195 -7.03 -10.52 -6.88
CA GLN A 195 -6.42 -11.66 -6.15
C GLN A 195 -6.59 -11.59 -4.63
N TYR A 196 -7.32 -10.60 -4.13
CA TYR A 196 -7.64 -10.51 -2.71
C TYR A 196 -9.10 -10.90 -2.54
N LEU A 197 -9.33 -11.97 -1.76
CA LEU A 197 -10.67 -12.49 -1.46
C LEU A 197 -11.37 -11.62 -0.41
N SER A 198 -10.59 -10.93 0.41
CA SER A 198 -11.06 -10.04 1.46
C SER A 198 -10.15 -8.81 1.62
N PRO A 199 -10.68 -7.72 2.21
CA PRO A 199 -9.86 -6.58 2.63
C PRO A 199 -8.71 -6.99 3.57
N GLU A 200 -8.87 -8.08 4.33
CA GLU A 200 -7.85 -8.55 5.26
C GLU A 200 -6.66 -9.19 4.55
N ASP A 201 -6.88 -9.86 3.40
CA ASP A 201 -5.78 -10.40 2.59
C ASP A 201 -4.91 -9.26 2.03
N PHE A 202 -5.55 -8.16 1.59
CA PHE A 202 -4.86 -6.93 1.21
C PHE A 202 -4.10 -6.31 2.40
N ALA A 203 -4.72 -6.27 3.57
CA ALA A 203 -4.10 -5.69 4.76
C ALA A 203 -2.92 -6.51 5.26
N HIS A 204 -3.00 -7.84 5.17
CA HIS A 204 -1.91 -8.75 5.50
C HIS A 204 -0.67 -8.44 4.66
N ASP A 205 -0.80 -8.40 3.33
CA ASP A 205 0.32 -8.10 2.44
C ASP A 205 0.88 -6.69 2.67
N THR A 206 0.01 -5.70 2.89
CA THR A 206 0.45 -4.32 3.15
C THR A 206 1.26 -4.22 4.45
N ARG A 207 0.84 -4.90 5.52
CA ARG A 207 1.61 -4.99 6.76
C ARG A 207 2.93 -5.72 6.57
N LEU A 208 2.95 -6.77 5.74
CA LEU A 208 4.15 -7.56 5.46
C LEU A 208 5.26 -6.71 4.83
N VAL A 209 4.93 -5.75 3.95
CA VAL A 209 5.91 -4.78 3.40
C VAL A 209 6.70 -4.09 4.51
N PHE A 210 5.99 -3.50 5.47
CA PHE A 210 6.61 -2.73 6.55
C PHE A 210 7.27 -3.63 7.60
N GLN A 211 6.67 -4.78 7.90
CA GLN A 211 7.23 -5.75 8.82
C GLN A 211 8.57 -6.31 8.30
N ASN A 212 8.65 -6.65 7.01
CA ASN A 212 9.89 -7.12 6.39
C ASN A 212 11.01 -6.07 6.48
N ALA A 213 10.67 -4.80 6.22
CA ALA A 213 11.64 -3.73 6.33
C ALA A 213 12.17 -3.56 7.75
N ILE A 214 11.32 -3.65 8.77
CA ILE A 214 11.72 -3.60 10.18
C ILE A 214 12.54 -4.84 10.55
N THR A 215 12.15 -6.03 10.10
CA THR A 215 12.87 -7.29 10.34
C THR A 215 14.28 -7.24 9.78
N TYR A 216 14.45 -6.79 8.53
CA TYR A 216 15.77 -6.73 7.89
C TYR A 216 16.63 -5.58 8.42
N ASN A 217 16.06 -4.39 8.61
CA ASN A 217 16.83 -3.17 8.90
C ASN A 217 16.86 -2.77 10.37
N SER A 218 16.11 -3.44 11.27
CA SER A 218 15.79 -3.01 12.64
C SER A 218 14.87 -1.78 12.73
N ALA A 219 14.10 -1.70 13.82
CA ALA A 219 13.17 -0.61 14.09
C ALA A 219 13.86 0.76 14.34
N GLN A 220 15.15 0.77 14.67
CA GLN A 220 15.90 2.01 14.94
C GLN A 220 16.57 2.57 13.69
N SER A 221 16.67 1.80 12.60
CA SER A 221 17.17 2.31 11.33
C SER A 221 16.21 3.32 10.72
N MET A 222 16.71 4.11 9.77
CA MET A 222 15.87 5.01 8.97
C MET A 222 14.70 4.24 8.32
N PHE A 223 14.98 3.10 7.68
CA PHE A 223 13.96 2.29 7.03
C PHE A 223 12.93 1.74 8.02
N GLY A 224 13.35 1.27 9.20
CA GLY A 224 12.46 0.79 10.25
C GLY A 224 11.58 1.90 10.84
N VAL A 225 12.14 3.10 11.05
CA VAL A 225 11.36 4.27 11.51
C VAL A 225 10.30 4.66 10.48
N VAL A 226 10.67 4.72 9.21
CA VAL A 226 9.75 5.07 8.12
C VAL A 226 8.66 4.00 7.95
N ALA A 227 9.04 2.72 7.98
CA ALA A 227 8.10 1.60 7.93
C ALA A 227 7.10 1.64 9.09
N GLY A 228 7.55 1.96 10.30
CA GLY A 228 6.66 2.10 11.47
C GLY A 228 5.64 3.24 11.34
N ILE A 229 6.05 4.38 10.76
CA ILE A 229 5.15 5.51 10.47
C ILE A 229 4.08 5.10 9.45
N LEU A 230 4.50 4.48 8.34
CA LEU A 230 3.58 4.04 7.28
C LEU A 230 2.63 2.94 7.77
N ALA A 231 3.13 1.94 8.53
CA ALA A 231 2.31 0.89 9.11
C ALA A 231 1.23 1.45 10.04
N SER A 232 1.61 2.38 10.93
CA SER A 232 0.66 3.02 11.84
C SER A 232 -0.40 3.84 11.11
N SER A 233 0.01 4.57 10.05
CA SER A 233 -0.92 5.33 9.19
C SER A 233 -1.87 4.38 8.44
N PHE A 234 -1.35 3.30 7.87
CA PHE A 234 -2.12 2.27 7.19
C PHE A 234 -3.16 1.63 8.11
N ASP A 235 -2.76 1.08 9.25
CA ASP A 235 -3.67 0.36 10.16
C ASP A 235 -4.81 1.25 10.66
N ARG A 236 -4.50 2.51 10.94
CA ARG A 236 -5.48 3.50 11.35
C ARG A 236 -6.50 3.78 10.24
N ARG A 237 -6.04 4.02 9.01
CA ARG A 237 -6.95 4.28 7.87
C ARG A 237 -7.73 3.04 7.45
N TYR A 238 -7.11 1.87 7.49
CA TYR A 238 -7.78 0.58 7.24
C TYR A 238 -8.87 0.30 8.27
N THR A 239 -8.66 0.68 9.54
CA THR A 239 -9.70 0.59 10.58
C THR A 239 -10.92 1.46 10.25
N LEU A 240 -10.72 2.68 9.72
CA LEU A 240 -11.83 3.53 9.25
C LEU A 240 -12.58 2.88 8.07
N ILE A 241 -11.86 2.12 7.24
CA ILE A 241 -12.47 1.37 6.13
C ILE A 241 -13.37 0.26 6.66
N THR A 242 -12.84 -0.60 7.52
CA THR A 242 -13.54 -1.81 7.99
C THR A 242 -14.64 -1.50 9.01
N GLN A 243 -14.50 -0.48 9.85
CA GLN A 243 -15.57 -0.03 10.73
C GLN A 243 -16.78 0.49 9.96
N ALA A 244 -16.56 1.29 8.93
CA ALA A 244 -17.65 1.74 8.05
C ALA A 244 -18.30 0.57 7.30
N ALA A 245 -17.52 -0.42 6.86
CA ALA A 245 -18.06 -1.64 6.23
C ALA A 245 -18.86 -2.53 7.21
N ALA A 246 -18.52 -2.55 8.50
CA ALA A 246 -19.30 -3.26 9.51
C ALA A 246 -20.67 -2.60 9.78
N ILE A 247 -20.77 -1.28 9.56
CA ILE A 247 -22.01 -0.50 9.72
C ILE A 247 -22.90 -0.65 8.47
N ASP A 248 -22.31 -0.74 7.27
CA ASP A 248 -22.99 -1.01 6.01
C ASP A 248 -22.10 -1.93 5.14
N PRO A 249 -22.38 -3.25 5.08
CA PRO A 249 -21.54 -4.22 4.36
C PRO A 249 -21.53 -4.02 2.84
N GLY A 250 -22.32 -3.09 2.31
CA GLY A 250 -22.41 -2.85 0.88
C GLY A 250 -22.97 -4.05 0.12
N ARG A 251 -22.95 -3.97 -1.22
CA ARG A 251 -23.24 -5.14 -2.06
C ARG A 251 -22.05 -6.10 -2.03
N PRO A 252 -22.27 -7.42 -1.94
CA PRO A 252 -21.23 -8.41 -2.16
C PRO A 252 -20.49 -8.12 -3.46
N MET A 253 -19.17 -8.32 -3.45
CA MET A 253 -18.33 -8.09 -4.62
C MET A 253 -18.88 -8.91 -5.81
N PRO A 254 -19.22 -8.27 -6.95
CA PRO A 254 -19.76 -9.00 -8.08
C PRO A 254 -18.68 -9.89 -8.69
N ASP A 255 -19.03 -11.13 -9.04
CA ASP A 255 -18.13 -12.06 -9.71
C ASP A 255 -17.57 -11.42 -11.00
N ARG A 256 -16.26 -11.54 -11.22
CA ARG A 256 -15.60 -11.06 -12.44
C ARG A 256 -16.09 -11.89 -13.64
N PRO A 257 -16.65 -11.27 -14.70
CA PRO A 257 -17.08 -12.01 -15.88
C PRO A 257 -15.90 -12.78 -16.51
N GLY A 258 -16.06 -14.08 -16.72
CA GLY A 258 -15.03 -14.96 -17.29
C GLY A 258 -14.00 -15.50 -16.30
N TRP A 259 -14.26 -15.40 -14.99
CA TRP A 259 -13.42 -15.95 -13.92
C TRP A 259 -14.25 -16.78 -12.92
N PRO A 260 -13.61 -17.65 -12.11
CA PRO A 260 -14.32 -18.47 -11.14
C PRO A 260 -15.00 -17.61 -10.07
N THR A 261 -16.26 -17.92 -9.77
CA THR A 261 -17.03 -17.24 -8.72
C THR A 261 -16.55 -17.63 -7.32
N PHE A 262 -16.87 -16.83 -6.30
CA PHE A 262 -16.56 -17.19 -4.91
C PHE A 262 -17.10 -18.58 -4.54
N ALA A 263 -18.34 -18.88 -4.94
CA ALA A 263 -18.97 -20.18 -4.68
C ALA A 263 -18.22 -21.34 -5.36
N GLN A 264 -17.69 -21.11 -6.58
CA GLN A 264 -16.87 -22.09 -7.29
C GLN A 264 -15.52 -22.29 -6.60
N LYS A 265 -14.83 -21.21 -6.22
CA LYS A 265 -13.53 -21.27 -5.52
C LYS A 265 -13.65 -21.99 -4.18
N LYS A 266 -14.67 -21.65 -3.39
CA LYS A 266 -14.97 -22.34 -2.13
C LYS A 266 -15.23 -23.84 -2.34
N LYS A 267 -16.01 -24.20 -3.37
CA LYS A 267 -16.24 -25.60 -3.73
C LYS A 267 -14.94 -26.31 -4.09
N LEU A 268 -14.04 -25.68 -4.86
CA LEU A 268 -12.74 -26.26 -5.18
C LEU A 268 -11.93 -26.52 -3.91
N TYR A 269 -11.82 -25.52 -3.03
CA TYR A 269 -11.12 -25.63 -1.75
C TYR A 269 -11.65 -26.80 -0.90
N ASP A 270 -12.98 -26.88 -0.71
CA ASP A 270 -13.64 -27.94 0.07
C ASP A 270 -13.37 -29.34 -0.50
N LEU A 271 -13.15 -29.47 -1.82
CA LEU A 271 -12.80 -30.73 -2.45
C LEU A 271 -11.30 -31.05 -2.32
N CYS A 272 -10.43 -30.04 -2.43
CA CYS A 272 -8.97 -30.18 -2.28
C CYS A 272 -8.59 -30.71 -0.89
N THR A 273 -9.29 -30.29 0.16
CA THR A 273 -9.06 -30.80 1.55
C THR A 273 -9.27 -32.31 1.70
N LYS A 274 -9.91 -32.97 0.73
CA LYS A 274 -10.22 -34.41 0.74
C LYS A 274 -9.27 -35.25 -0.14
N LEU A 275 -8.35 -34.59 -0.84
CA LEU A 275 -7.42 -35.23 -1.75
C LEU A 275 -6.24 -35.88 -1.02
N SER A 276 -5.64 -36.89 -1.66
CA SER A 276 -4.32 -37.38 -1.24
C SER A 276 -3.22 -36.41 -1.70
N LEU A 277 -2.02 -36.49 -1.08
CA LEU A 277 -0.86 -35.71 -1.53
C LEU A 277 -0.51 -35.98 -3.00
N ALA A 278 -0.68 -37.22 -3.47
CA ALA A 278 -0.44 -37.56 -4.87
C ALA A 278 -1.44 -36.87 -5.81
N ASP A 279 -2.72 -36.82 -5.44
CA ASP A 279 -3.75 -36.13 -6.21
C ASP A 279 -3.57 -34.61 -6.17
N LEU A 280 -3.13 -34.04 -5.03
CA LEU A 280 -2.77 -32.63 -4.91
C LEU A 280 -1.58 -32.27 -5.83
N ASN A 281 -0.53 -33.08 -5.85
CA ASN A 281 0.60 -32.87 -6.77
C ASN A 281 0.17 -32.93 -8.24
N GLN A 282 -0.74 -33.84 -8.59
CA GLN A 282 -1.28 -33.92 -9.94
C GLN A 282 -2.14 -32.70 -10.29
N MET A 283 -2.95 -32.22 -9.35
CA MET A 283 -3.72 -30.98 -9.49
C MET A 283 -2.79 -29.79 -9.74
N VAL A 284 -1.74 -29.63 -8.94
CA VAL A 284 -0.73 -28.56 -9.10
C VAL A 284 -0.10 -28.62 -10.49
N GLN A 285 0.26 -29.80 -11.00
CA GLN A 285 0.79 -29.94 -12.37
C GLN A 285 -0.21 -29.50 -13.45
N MET A 286 -1.51 -29.75 -13.25
CA MET A 286 -2.55 -29.27 -14.16
C MET A 286 -2.64 -27.74 -14.15
N VAL A 287 -2.59 -27.14 -12.96
CA VAL A 287 -2.58 -25.68 -12.80
C VAL A 287 -1.34 -25.11 -13.46
N GLN A 288 -0.15 -25.66 -13.20
CA GLN A 288 1.10 -25.17 -13.76
C GLN A 288 1.17 -25.25 -15.29
N LYS A 289 0.51 -26.26 -15.90
CA LYS A 289 0.42 -26.41 -17.35
C LYS A 289 -0.62 -25.48 -17.99
N GLY A 290 -1.74 -25.23 -17.30
CA GLY A 290 -2.85 -24.43 -17.82
C GLY A 290 -2.69 -22.94 -17.56
N CYS A 291 -2.22 -22.59 -16.36
CA CYS A 291 -1.97 -21.23 -15.92
C CYS A 291 -0.73 -21.18 -15.02
N GLN A 292 0.43 -20.98 -15.63
CA GLN A 292 1.69 -20.89 -14.88
C GLN A 292 1.70 -19.70 -13.89
N ALA A 293 0.97 -18.62 -14.21
CA ALA A 293 0.84 -17.45 -13.34
C ALA A 293 0.13 -17.76 -12.01
N ALA A 294 -0.66 -18.84 -11.96
CA ALA A 294 -1.36 -19.29 -10.76
C ALA A 294 -0.51 -20.19 -9.84
N VAL A 295 0.78 -20.37 -10.13
CA VAL A 295 1.67 -21.23 -9.34
C VAL A 295 2.86 -20.42 -8.85
N GLN A 296 3.02 -20.34 -7.52
CA GLN A 296 4.17 -19.73 -6.88
C GLN A 296 5.00 -20.79 -6.17
N GLN A 297 6.33 -20.73 -6.33
CA GLN A 297 7.25 -21.59 -5.60
C GLN A 297 7.62 -20.93 -4.27
N CYS A 298 7.17 -21.52 -3.17
CA CYS A 298 7.51 -21.10 -1.83
C CYS A 298 8.62 -22.00 -1.29
N GLY A 299 9.88 -21.58 -1.51
CA GLY A 299 11.06 -22.33 -1.07
C GLY A 299 11.32 -23.65 -1.84
N HIS A 300 12.07 -24.57 -1.22
CA HIS A 300 12.61 -25.74 -1.92
C HIS A 300 11.63 -26.91 -2.09
N LYS A 301 10.46 -26.91 -1.45
CA LYS A 301 9.51 -28.04 -1.47
C LYS A 301 8.02 -27.66 -1.41
N GLU A 302 7.66 -26.38 -1.31
CA GLU A 302 6.27 -25.97 -1.23
C GLU A 302 5.87 -25.24 -2.52
N VAL A 303 4.67 -25.58 -2.99
CA VAL A 303 4.08 -24.97 -4.17
C VAL A 303 2.73 -24.43 -3.75
N GLU A 304 2.56 -23.13 -3.91
CA GLU A 304 1.31 -22.44 -3.65
C GLU A 304 0.55 -22.28 -4.96
N VAL A 305 -0.73 -22.62 -4.95
CA VAL A 305 -1.63 -22.42 -6.08
C VAL A 305 -2.55 -21.26 -5.75
N ASP A 306 -2.36 -20.15 -6.47
CA ASP A 306 -3.26 -19.02 -6.42
C ASP A 306 -4.49 -19.30 -7.31
N VAL A 307 -5.58 -19.69 -6.65
CA VAL A 307 -6.86 -19.99 -7.31
C VAL A 307 -7.45 -18.74 -7.99
N ASP A 308 -7.01 -17.54 -7.61
CA ASP A 308 -7.48 -16.27 -8.17
C ASP A 308 -6.74 -15.87 -9.45
N GLU A 309 -5.63 -16.53 -9.77
CA GLU A 309 -4.93 -16.42 -11.06
C GLU A 309 -5.32 -17.55 -12.02
N LEU A 310 -6.15 -18.51 -11.59
CA LEU A 310 -6.68 -19.54 -12.47
C LEU A 310 -7.70 -18.96 -13.47
N ASP A 311 -7.30 -18.92 -14.74
CA ASP A 311 -8.25 -18.71 -15.82
C ASP A 311 -9.38 -19.76 -15.78
N MET A 312 -10.56 -19.38 -16.25
CA MET A 312 -11.77 -20.20 -16.13
C MET A 312 -11.66 -21.57 -16.82
N ASP A 313 -10.87 -21.69 -17.89
CA ASP A 313 -10.67 -22.96 -18.59
C ASP A 313 -9.81 -23.91 -17.76
N THR A 314 -8.71 -23.41 -17.19
CA THR A 314 -7.87 -24.19 -16.27
C THR A 314 -8.63 -24.54 -15.00
N PHE A 315 -9.37 -23.58 -14.43
CA PHE A 315 -10.20 -23.80 -13.25
C PHE A 315 -11.23 -24.93 -13.46
N ASN A 316 -11.96 -24.93 -14.59
CA ASN A 316 -12.94 -25.97 -14.89
C ASN A 316 -12.31 -27.37 -15.03
N LYS A 317 -11.14 -27.45 -15.68
CA LYS A 317 -10.39 -28.72 -15.79
C LYS A 317 -9.96 -29.25 -14.43
N VAL A 318 -9.44 -28.36 -13.59
CA VAL A 318 -9.02 -28.68 -12.21
C VAL A 318 -10.23 -29.11 -11.38
N LEU A 319 -11.31 -28.34 -11.37
CA LEU A 319 -12.53 -28.66 -10.63
C LEU A 319 -13.12 -30.02 -11.05
N GLY A 320 -13.12 -30.33 -12.34
CA GLY A 320 -13.57 -31.62 -12.87
C GLY A 320 -12.70 -32.79 -12.38
N PHE A 321 -11.37 -32.63 -12.40
CA PHE A 321 -10.43 -33.63 -11.89
C PHE A 321 -10.62 -33.89 -10.39
N VAL A 322 -10.64 -32.82 -9.58
CA VAL A 322 -10.80 -32.93 -8.12
C VAL A 322 -12.17 -33.56 -7.79
N GLY A 323 -13.23 -33.13 -8.49
CA GLY A 323 -14.57 -33.71 -8.35
C GLY A 323 -14.59 -35.23 -8.62
N GLY A 324 -13.97 -35.68 -9.71
CA GLY A 324 -13.90 -37.12 -10.04
C GLY A 324 -13.17 -37.96 -9.00
N LYS A 325 -12.09 -37.43 -8.41
CA LYS A 325 -11.31 -38.13 -7.38
C LYS A 325 -12.09 -38.28 -6.07
N THR A 326 -12.80 -37.24 -5.65
CA THR A 326 -13.60 -37.27 -4.41
C THR A 326 -14.80 -38.21 -4.51
N SER A 327 -15.50 -38.25 -5.65
CA SER A 327 -16.62 -39.19 -5.87
C SER A 327 -16.19 -40.66 -5.96
N SER A 328 -14.97 -40.92 -6.43
CA SER A 328 -14.43 -42.28 -6.55
C SER A 328 -14.01 -42.89 -5.20
N LYS A 329 -13.50 -42.07 -4.27
CA LYS A 329 -13.19 -42.49 -2.89
C LYS A 329 -14.43 -42.88 -2.09
N VAL A 330 -15.52 -42.12 -2.21
CA VAL A 330 -16.79 -42.41 -1.50
C VAL A 330 -17.38 -43.77 -1.91
N LYS A 331 -17.09 -44.27 -3.11
CA LYS A 331 -17.50 -45.60 -3.58
C LYS A 331 -16.55 -46.73 -3.18
N ALA A 332 -15.32 -46.42 -2.78
CA ALA A 332 -14.33 -47.42 -2.37
C ALA A 332 -14.38 -47.73 -0.85
N ASP A 333 -14.97 -46.83 -0.06
CA ASP A 333 -15.12 -46.94 1.39
C ASP A 333 -16.53 -47.42 1.83
N GLN A 334 -17.38 -47.88 0.88
CA GLN A 334 -18.70 -48.52 1.13
C GLN A 334 -18.66 -50.00 0.79
#